data_AF-G3SLR7-F1
#
_entry.id   AF-G3SLR7-F1
#
_cell.length_a   1.000
_cell.length_b   1.000
_cell.length_c   1.000
_cell.angle_alpha   90.00
_cell.angle_beta   90.00
_cell.angle_gamma   90.00
#
_symmetry.space_group_name_H-M   'P 1'
#
loop_
_entity.id
_entity.type
_entity.pdbx_description
1 polymer ?
#
loop_
_entity_poly.entity_id
_entity_poly.type
_entity_poly.pdbx_seq_one_letter_code
_entity_poly.pdbx_strand_id
1 'polypeptide(L)'
;AVEVGLVVTLSWLSLLDPQGSLAMLIDGAECSHHSECHSDCCLIDFDNGGAFCAPKAGYTMMCLPQTKGATNIICPCRLGLSC
;
A
#
# COMPACT_ATOMS: atom_id res chain seq x y z
N ALA A 1 -24.31 30.68 -14.55
CA ALA A 1 -22.83 30.71 -14.39
C ALA A 1 -22.36 30.12 -13.06
N VAL A 2 -23.12 30.25 -11.97
CA VAL A 2 -22.76 29.68 -10.65
C VAL A 2 -22.86 28.15 -10.63
N GLU A 3 -23.92 27.61 -11.25
CA GLU A 3 -24.15 26.15 -11.35
C GLU A 3 -22.99 25.44 -12.06
N VAL A 4 -22.57 25.94 -13.23
CA VAL A 4 -21.46 25.37 -14.04
C VAL A 4 -20.13 25.37 -13.29
N GLY A 5 -19.89 26.36 -12.42
CA GLY A 5 -18.69 26.40 -11.59
C GLY A 5 -18.66 25.31 -10.52
N LEU A 6 -19.81 25.03 -9.89
CA LEU A 6 -19.95 24.01 -8.84
C LEU A 6 -19.79 22.59 -9.40
N VAL A 7 -20.36 22.30 -10.58
CA VAL A 7 -20.21 20.96 -11.21
C VAL A 7 -18.76 20.71 -11.61
N VAL A 8 -18.05 21.74 -12.06
CA VAL A 8 -16.63 21.63 -12.40
C VAL A 8 -15.81 21.34 -11.13
N THR A 9 -15.98 22.11 -10.04
CA THR A 9 -15.22 21.87 -8.79
C THR A 9 -15.48 20.48 -8.19
N LEU A 10 -16.73 20.02 -8.18
CA LEU A 10 -17.09 18.66 -7.74
C LEU A 10 -16.49 17.58 -8.67
N SER A 11 -16.40 17.82 -9.98
CA SER A 11 -15.73 16.91 -10.91
C SER A 11 -14.22 16.83 -10.70
N TRP A 12 -13.56 17.90 -10.25
CA TRP A 12 -12.14 17.89 -9.88
C TRP A 12 -11.89 17.18 -8.54
N LEU A 13 -12.82 17.29 -7.58
CA LEU A 13 -12.78 16.54 -6.31
C LEU A 13 -12.78 15.01 -6.53
N SER A 14 -13.48 14.53 -7.57
CA SER A 14 -13.49 13.12 -7.97
C SER A 14 -12.23 12.67 -8.72
N LEU A 15 -11.40 13.60 -9.20
CA LEU A 15 -10.08 13.33 -9.80
C LEU A 15 -8.96 13.40 -8.74
N LEU A 16 -9.24 13.91 -7.54
CA LEU A 16 -8.42 13.63 -6.36
C LEU A 16 -8.77 12.22 -5.90
N ASP A 17 -8.19 11.25 -6.59
CA ASP A 17 -8.05 9.92 -6.04
C ASP A 17 -7.31 10.04 -4.69
N PRO A 18 -7.88 9.58 -3.56
CA PRO A 18 -7.16 9.56 -2.29
C PRO A 18 -5.92 8.64 -2.33
N GLN A 19 -5.71 7.91 -3.42
CA GLN A 19 -4.58 7.02 -3.69
C GLN A 19 -3.59 7.55 -4.76
N GLY A 20 -3.55 8.86 -5.03
CA GLY A 20 -2.58 9.50 -5.93
C GLY A 20 -1.11 9.47 -5.46
N SER A 21 -0.51 8.28 -5.45
CA SER A 21 0.92 7.94 -5.66
C SER A 21 2.02 8.99 -5.35
N LEU A 22 2.00 9.61 -4.17
CA LEU A 22 3.14 10.34 -3.59
C LEU A 22 3.24 10.23 -2.05
N ALA A 23 2.18 9.75 -1.38
CA ALA A 23 2.21 9.45 0.05
C ALA A 23 2.28 7.94 0.24
N MET A 24 3.44 7.43 0.67
CA MET A 24 3.56 6.06 1.17
C MET A 24 2.63 5.85 2.36
N LEU A 25 1.69 4.92 2.23
CA LEU A 25 0.81 4.42 3.27
C LEU A 25 1.60 3.83 4.45
N ILE A 26 1.09 4.06 5.65
CA ILE A 26 1.63 3.51 6.90
C ILE A 26 1.23 2.04 7.07
N ASP A 27 1.94 1.34 7.96
CA ASP A 27 1.58 -0.03 8.33
C ASP A 27 0.14 -0.09 8.88
N GLY A 28 -0.64 -1.08 8.44
CA GLY A 28 -2.05 -1.31 8.77
C GLY A 28 -3.05 -0.64 7.84
N ALA A 29 -2.63 0.22 6.92
CA ALA A 29 -3.51 0.79 5.90
C ALA A 29 -3.88 -0.24 4.84
N GLU A 30 -5.11 -0.20 4.33
CA GLU A 30 -5.53 -1.01 3.19
C GLU A 30 -4.72 -0.63 1.95
N CYS A 31 -4.24 -1.63 1.22
CA CYS A 31 -3.41 -1.44 0.04
C CYS A 31 -3.80 -2.42 -1.07
N SER A 32 -3.59 -2.01 -2.31
CA SER A 32 -3.71 -2.92 -3.46
C SER A 32 -2.34 -3.31 -3.99
N HIS A 33 -1.38 -2.39 -3.93
CA HIS A 33 -0.04 -2.57 -4.46
C HIS A 33 1.05 -2.26 -3.41
N HIS A 34 2.14 -3.03 -3.42
CA HIS A 34 3.24 -2.85 -2.46
C HIS A 34 3.88 -1.45 -2.52
N SER A 35 3.87 -0.81 -3.69
CA SER A 35 4.41 0.53 -3.94
C SER A 35 3.61 1.64 -3.25
N GLU A 36 2.42 1.32 -2.76
CA GLU A 36 1.62 2.24 -1.95
C GLU A 36 2.16 2.28 -0.52
N CYS A 37 2.86 1.25 -0.02
CA CYS A 37 3.28 1.15 1.38
C CYS A 37 4.69 1.67 1.63
N HIS A 38 4.92 2.31 2.78
CA HIS A 38 6.27 2.75 3.19
C HIS A 38 7.30 1.61 3.30
N SER A 39 6.80 0.43 3.66
CA SER A 39 7.59 -0.78 3.81
C SER A 39 7.85 -1.53 2.50
N ASP A 40 7.29 -1.08 1.37
CA ASP A 40 7.17 -1.86 0.13
C ASP A 40 6.56 -3.26 0.35
N CYS A 41 5.67 -3.42 1.33
CA CYS A 41 4.97 -4.68 1.56
C CYS A 41 3.48 -4.45 1.79
N CYS A 42 2.68 -4.87 0.81
CA CYS A 42 1.24 -5.06 0.95
C CYS A 42 0.98 -6.54 1.22
N LEU A 43 0.52 -6.88 2.43
CA LEU A 43 0.36 -8.24 2.92
C LEU A 43 -1.11 -8.68 2.88
N ILE A 44 -1.39 -9.85 2.33
CA ILE A 44 -2.74 -10.44 2.35
C ILE A 44 -3.04 -10.95 3.76
N ASP A 45 -4.07 -10.39 4.38
CA ASP A 45 -4.61 -10.84 5.65
C ASP A 45 -5.84 -11.71 5.38
N PHE A 46 -5.68 -13.03 5.58
CA PHE A 46 -6.76 -14.00 5.38
C PHE A 46 -7.78 -14.01 6.50
N ASP A 47 -7.43 -13.51 7.69
CA ASP A 47 -8.32 -13.43 8.85
C ASP A 47 -9.30 -12.26 8.70
N ASN A 48 -8.80 -11.11 8.23
CA ASN A 48 -9.58 -9.90 8.00
C ASN A 48 -10.14 -9.79 6.57
N GLY A 49 -9.72 -10.65 5.64
CA GLY A 49 -10.24 -10.69 4.28
C GLY A 49 -9.87 -9.47 3.43
N GLY A 50 -8.59 -9.10 3.41
CA GLY A 50 -8.09 -7.93 2.68
C GLY A 50 -6.57 -7.92 2.52
N ALA A 51 -6.03 -6.81 2.05
CA ALA A 51 -4.59 -6.60 1.97
C ALA A 51 -4.20 -5.28 2.63
N PHE A 52 -3.19 -5.35 3.50
CA PHE A 52 -2.79 -4.24 4.35
C PHE A 52 -1.29 -4.04 4.33
N CYS A 53 -0.84 -2.80 4.46
CA CYS A 53 0.58 -2.49 4.57
C CYS A 53 1.15 -3.14 5.83
N ALA A 54 2.28 -3.80 5.71
CA ALA A 54 2.92 -4.49 6.82
C ALA A 54 4.42 -4.19 6.86
N PRO A 55 5.06 -4.20 8.04
CA PRO A 55 6.48 -3.91 8.15
C PRO A 55 7.33 -5.01 7.49
N LYS A 56 8.50 -4.64 6.98
CA LYS A 56 9.51 -5.62 6.53
C LYS A 56 9.93 -6.50 7.71
N ALA A 57 10.03 -7.79 7.45
CA ALA A 57 10.34 -8.80 8.45
C ALA A 57 11.75 -8.62 9.03
N GLY A 58 11.84 -8.74 10.36
CA GLY A 58 13.09 -8.68 11.12
C GLY A 58 13.79 -10.04 11.25
N TYR A 59 14.86 -10.10 12.05
CA TYR A 59 15.71 -11.28 12.22
C TYR A 59 15.00 -12.53 12.75
N THR A 60 13.94 -12.35 13.52
CA THR A 60 13.20 -13.44 14.17
C THR A 60 11.90 -13.81 13.45
N MET A 61 11.72 -13.33 12.21
CA MET A 61 10.48 -13.53 11.45
C MET A 61 10.80 -14.24 10.12
N MET A 62 9.86 -15.08 9.66
CA MET A 62 9.94 -15.67 8.32
C MET A 62 9.77 -14.56 7.28
N CYS A 63 10.62 -14.58 6.25
CA CYS A 63 10.63 -13.54 5.22
C CYS A 63 11.09 -14.10 3.87
N LEU A 64 10.72 -13.42 2.78
CA LEU A 64 11.18 -13.77 1.43
C LEU A 64 12.28 -12.80 0.95
N PRO A 65 13.11 -13.22 -0.01
CA PRO A 65 13.94 -12.28 -0.74
C PRO A 65 13.03 -11.28 -1.46
N GLN A 66 13.46 -10.02 -1.63
CA GLN A 66 12.66 -8.99 -2.28
C GLN A 66 12.14 -9.45 -3.65
N THR A 67 10.81 -9.61 -3.77
CA THR A 67 10.12 -10.04 -5.00
C THR A 67 9.46 -8.86 -5.73
N LYS A 68 9.33 -8.96 -7.05
CA LYS A 68 8.63 -7.98 -7.93
C LYS A 68 7.09 -8.17 -7.95
N GLY A 69 6.49 -8.67 -6.87
CA GLY A 69 5.05 -8.96 -6.81
C GLY A 69 4.23 -7.78 -6.34
N ALA A 70 3.00 -7.63 -6.86
CA ALA A 70 2.04 -6.57 -6.49
C ALA A 70 1.60 -6.64 -5.01
N THR A 71 1.30 -7.86 -4.55
CA THR A 71 0.84 -8.17 -3.18
C THR A 71 1.62 -9.36 -2.65
N ASN A 72 1.82 -9.44 -1.34
CA ASN A 72 2.68 -10.43 -0.68
C ASN A 72 1.84 -11.30 0.26
N ILE A 73 2.19 -12.59 0.35
CA ILE A 73 1.67 -13.49 1.37
C ILE A 73 2.59 -13.48 2.61
N ILE A 74 3.86 -13.12 2.41
CA ILE A 74 4.87 -12.95 3.45
C ILE A 74 5.74 -11.76 3.04
N CYS A 75 6.00 -10.83 3.96
CA CYS A 75 6.80 -9.65 3.66
C CYS A 75 8.28 -9.96 3.42
N PRO A 76 8.97 -9.13 2.61
CA PRO A 76 10.38 -9.32 2.36
C PRO A 76 11.23 -8.99 3.60
N CYS A 77 12.43 -9.57 3.66
CA CYS A 77 13.37 -9.27 4.73
C CYS A 77 13.89 -7.84 4.66
N ARG A 78 14.26 -7.26 5.81
CA ARG A 78 15.03 -6.01 5.81
C ARG A 78 16.38 -6.19 5.10
N LEU A 79 16.89 -5.11 4.51
CA LEU A 79 18.19 -5.11 3.85
C LEU A 79 19.28 -5.61 4.81
N GLY A 80 20.10 -6.54 4.34
CA GLY A 80 21.17 -7.16 5.12
C GLY A 80 20.78 -8.45 5.86
N LEU A 81 19.53 -8.88 5.79
CA LEU A 81 19.12 -10.21 6.24
C LEU A 81 19.05 -11.19 5.05
N SER A 82 19.38 -12.44 5.33
CA SER A 82 19.17 -13.56 4.40
C SER A 82 18.04 -14.44 4.94
N CYS A 83 17.19 -14.91 4.03
CA CYS A 83 16.11 -15.85 4.31
C CYS A 83 16.63 -17.22 4.73
#